data_AF-A0A6P6BTN7-F1
#
_entry.id   AF-A0A6P6BTN7-F1
#
_cell.length_a   1.000
_cell.length_b   1.000
_cell.length_c   1.000
_cell.angle_alpha   90.00
_cell.angle_beta   90.00
_cell.angle_gamma   90.00
#
_symmetry.space_group_name_H-M   'P 1'
#
loop_
_entity.id
_entity.type
_entity.pdbx_description
1 polymer ?
#
loop_
_entity_poly.entity_id
_entity_poly.type
_entity_poly.pdbx_seq_one_letter_code
_entity_poly.pdbx_strand_id
1 'polypeptide(L)'
;MASSLAFFQSPVVASRAFPICTFPELLKNWTVCLEEFDILDFVATGNIFMAYYLICLILQLFAKISMYLPLWSSCEETGPFVLKNLTFWILLLPAIFLCYLPRFPCTSLSGVPVKIGRLIIGQNGILSTPAVSCIIRKIKAAGGIILTASHCPGGPGGEFGVKFNVANGGPAPDVVSDKIYQISKTIEEYAICPDLRIDLSRLGRQEFDLENKFKPFRVEIVDPVDIYLNLLRTIFDFNAIKSLLTGPGQLKIRVDAMHGVMGPYVRKVLCDELGAPANSAINCVPLEDFGGQHPDPNLTYATTLLEAMKGGEYGFGAAFDADGDRYMILGQNGFFVSPSDSLAIIAANLSCIPYFRQMGVRGFGRSMPTSMALD
;
A
#
# COMPACT_ATOMS: atom_id res chain seq x y z
N MET A 1 -45.60 17.65 -31.92
CA MET A 1 -44.36 18.21 -32.50
C MET A 1 -43.44 18.52 -31.32
N ALA A 2 -42.71 17.56 -30.76
CA ALA A 2 -41.48 16.96 -31.28
C ALA A 2 -40.36 18.00 -31.52
N SER A 3 -39.48 18.16 -30.55
CA SER A 3 -38.04 18.30 -30.79
C SER A 3 -37.27 17.76 -29.59
N SER A 4 -36.56 16.67 -29.87
CA SER A 4 -35.73 15.84 -29.01
C SER A 4 -34.39 16.50 -28.70
N LEU A 5 -34.02 16.59 -27.43
CA LEU A 5 -32.64 16.83 -26.99
C LEU A 5 -32.00 15.49 -26.63
N ALA A 6 -30.99 15.13 -27.41
CA ALA A 6 -30.26 13.87 -27.28
C ALA A 6 -29.37 13.86 -26.02
N PHE A 7 -29.54 12.83 -25.22
CA PHE A 7 -28.58 12.44 -24.18
C PHE A 7 -27.36 11.79 -24.85
N PHE A 8 -26.18 12.35 -24.66
CA PHE A 8 -24.92 11.64 -24.88
C PHE A 8 -24.55 10.91 -23.57
N GLN A 9 -24.93 9.63 -23.48
CA GLN A 9 -24.32 8.69 -22.55
C GLN A 9 -23.01 8.19 -23.16
N SER A 10 -21.89 8.40 -22.46
CA SER A 10 -20.63 7.72 -22.71
C SER A 10 -20.72 6.28 -22.19
N PRO A 11 -20.18 5.26 -22.89
CA PRO A 11 -20.34 3.86 -22.49
C PRO A 11 -19.50 3.56 -21.24
N VAL A 12 -20.20 3.23 -20.16
CA VAL A 12 -19.63 2.57 -18.98
C VAL A 12 -19.14 1.18 -19.43
N VAL A 13 -17.83 0.97 -19.44
CA VAL A 13 -17.25 -0.36 -19.58
C VAL A 13 -17.48 -1.10 -18.26
N ALA A 14 -18.44 -2.02 -18.26
CA ALA A 14 -18.75 -2.89 -17.14
C ALA A 14 -17.57 -3.83 -16.86
N SER A 15 -16.95 -3.72 -15.68
CA SER A 15 -16.10 -4.77 -15.14
C SER A 15 -17.00 -5.91 -14.65
N ARG A 16 -16.93 -7.07 -15.32
CA ARG A 16 -17.56 -8.31 -14.82
C ARG A 16 -16.68 -8.89 -13.72
N ALA A 17 -17.15 -8.81 -12.48
CA ALA A 17 -16.60 -9.57 -11.36
C ALA A 17 -17.07 -11.03 -11.43
N PHE A 18 -16.16 -11.98 -11.25
CA PHE A 18 -16.48 -13.40 -11.08
C PHE A 18 -16.39 -13.77 -9.59
N PRO A 19 -17.33 -14.56 -9.04
CA PRO A 19 -17.31 -14.98 -7.64
C PRO A 19 -16.33 -16.14 -7.45
N ILE A 20 -15.45 -16.08 -6.44
CA ILE A 20 -14.58 -17.22 -6.10
C ILE A 20 -14.67 -17.48 -4.60
N CYS A 21 -15.15 -18.67 -4.25
CA CYS A 21 -15.29 -19.17 -2.88
C CYS A 21 -13.99 -19.80 -2.35
N THR A 22 -13.83 -19.68 -1.04
CA THR A 22 -12.68 -19.96 -0.14
C THR A 22 -12.10 -21.38 -0.18
N PHE A 23 -10.76 -21.54 -0.18
CA PHE A 23 -10.07 -22.76 0.27
C PHE A 23 -8.61 -22.51 0.78
N PRO A 24 -8.10 -23.25 1.80
CA PRO A 24 -6.86 -22.92 2.52
C PRO A 24 -5.72 -23.96 2.46
N GLU A 25 -4.49 -23.54 2.10
CA GLU A 25 -3.19 -24.19 2.45
C GLU A 25 -1.91 -23.46 1.92
N LEU A 26 -2.03 -22.35 1.20
CA LEU A 26 -0.92 -21.78 0.40
C LEU A 26 0.10 -20.87 1.13
N LEU A 27 -0.04 -20.64 2.44
CA LEU A 27 0.75 -19.62 3.15
C LEU A 27 2.12 -20.06 3.67
N LYS A 28 2.60 -21.27 3.33
CA LYS A 28 3.98 -21.69 3.69
C LYS A 28 5.01 -21.47 2.58
N ASN A 29 4.58 -21.18 1.34
CA ASN A 29 5.45 -21.22 0.16
C ASN A 29 5.26 -19.97 -0.73
N TRP A 30 5.94 -18.87 -0.41
CA TRP A 30 6.17 -17.77 -1.36
C TRP A 30 7.24 -18.17 -2.37
N THR A 31 7.21 -17.58 -3.56
CA THR A 31 8.07 -17.97 -4.67
C THR A 31 8.40 -16.74 -5.50
N VAL A 32 9.67 -16.47 -5.77
CA VAL A 32 10.12 -15.20 -6.36
C VAL A 32 10.41 -15.39 -7.86
N CYS A 33 9.93 -14.48 -8.72
CA CYS A 33 10.35 -14.41 -10.11
C CYS A 33 11.77 -13.86 -10.24
N LEU A 34 12.67 -14.49 -10.99
CA LEU A 34 13.99 -13.94 -11.33
C LEU A 34 14.49 -14.51 -12.67
N GLU A 35 14.58 -13.72 -13.75
CA GLU A 35 15.52 -14.03 -14.86
C GLU A 35 15.79 -12.94 -15.90
N GLU A 36 16.66 -13.34 -16.84
CA GLU A 36 17.45 -12.61 -17.83
C GLU A 36 16.68 -12.34 -19.12
N PHE A 37 16.90 -11.15 -19.72
CA PHE A 37 16.50 -10.86 -21.09
C PHE A 37 17.54 -9.96 -21.75
N ASP A 38 17.98 -10.32 -22.95
CA ASP A 38 18.78 -9.46 -23.82
C ASP A 38 17.89 -8.35 -24.39
N ILE A 39 18.21 -7.11 -24.05
CA ILE A 39 17.63 -5.93 -24.70
C ILE A 39 18.78 -5.13 -25.30
N LEU A 40 19.17 -5.51 -26.51
CA LEU A 40 19.88 -4.63 -27.43
C LEU A 40 18.89 -3.54 -27.88
N ASP A 41 18.72 -2.55 -27.01
CA ASP A 41 18.51 -1.13 -27.30
C ASP A 41 17.74 -0.43 -26.17
N PHE A 42 18.19 0.79 -25.83
CA PHE A 42 17.56 1.77 -24.93
C PHE A 42 17.94 1.76 -23.44
N VAL A 43 19.20 2.14 -23.21
CA VAL A 43 19.69 2.71 -21.95
C VAL A 43 19.22 4.17 -21.83
N ALA A 44 18.05 4.40 -21.22
CA ALA A 44 17.67 5.75 -20.74
C ALA A 44 16.66 5.74 -19.59
N THR A 45 15.88 4.67 -19.38
CA THR A 45 14.93 4.61 -18.26
C THR A 45 14.90 3.21 -17.65
N GLY A 46 15.36 3.07 -16.41
CA GLY A 46 15.36 1.80 -15.65
C GLY A 46 13.98 1.22 -15.30
N ASN A 47 12.92 1.66 -16.00
CA ASN A 47 11.52 1.38 -15.68
C ASN A 47 10.97 0.11 -16.38
N ILE A 48 11.62 -0.37 -17.45
CA ILE A 48 11.12 -1.50 -18.26
C ILE A 48 11.27 -2.86 -17.53
N PHE A 49 12.34 -3.04 -16.74
CA PHE A 49 12.57 -4.29 -16.04
C PHE A 49 11.53 -4.55 -14.95
N MET A 50 11.19 -3.53 -14.15
CA MET A 50 10.23 -3.65 -13.06
C MET A 50 8.79 -3.88 -13.57
N ALA A 51 8.49 -3.43 -14.79
CA ALA A 51 7.24 -3.70 -15.47
C ALA A 51 7.01 -5.20 -15.71
N TYR A 52 8.04 -5.91 -16.16
CA TYR A 52 8.01 -7.36 -16.33
C TYR A 52 7.79 -8.09 -15.00
N TYR A 53 8.45 -7.66 -13.91
CA TYR A 53 8.25 -8.26 -12.57
C TYR A 53 6.82 -8.08 -12.06
N LEU A 54 6.22 -6.91 -12.26
CA LEU A 54 4.83 -6.68 -11.89
C LEU A 54 3.90 -7.65 -12.61
N ILE A 55 4.12 -7.85 -13.91
CA ILE A 55 3.33 -8.78 -14.74
C ILE A 55 3.57 -10.22 -14.32
N CYS A 56 4.82 -10.61 -14.05
CA CYS A 56 5.12 -11.97 -13.61
C CYS A 56 4.56 -12.24 -12.21
N LEU A 57 4.56 -11.25 -11.31
CA LEU A 57 3.89 -11.35 -9.99
C LEU A 57 2.37 -11.50 -10.17
N ILE A 58 1.77 -10.69 -11.05
CA ILE A 58 0.36 -10.80 -11.41
C ILE A 58 0.08 -12.20 -12.00
N LEU A 59 0.90 -12.69 -12.92
CA LEU A 59 0.76 -14.02 -13.53
C LEU A 59 1.00 -15.15 -12.54
N GLN A 60 1.90 -15.02 -11.56
CA GLN A 60 2.07 -16.00 -10.49
C GLN A 60 0.85 -16.05 -9.58
N LEU A 61 0.27 -14.88 -9.25
CA LEU A 61 -1.00 -14.80 -8.55
C LEU A 61 -2.10 -15.50 -9.37
N PHE A 62 -2.22 -15.21 -10.67
CA PHE A 62 -3.20 -15.84 -11.57
C PHE A 62 -2.95 -17.34 -11.82
N ALA A 63 -1.70 -17.80 -11.93
CA ALA A 63 -1.35 -19.20 -12.19
C ALA A 63 -1.60 -20.08 -10.96
N LYS A 64 -1.31 -19.57 -9.75
CA LYS A 64 -1.73 -20.22 -8.50
C LYS A 64 -3.25 -20.28 -8.38
N ILE A 65 -3.98 -19.27 -8.87
CA ILE A 65 -5.44 -19.29 -8.91
C ILE A 65 -5.94 -20.32 -9.95
N SER A 66 -5.30 -20.43 -11.12
CA SER A 66 -5.74 -21.25 -12.27
C SER A 66 -5.44 -22.75 -12.13
N MET A 67 -4.31 -23.17 -11.55
CA MET A 67 -3.94 -24.60 -11.41
C MET A 67 -4.92 -25.42 -10.55
N TYR A 68 -5.77 -24.79 -9.74
CA TYR A 68 -6.68 -25.47 -8.82
C TYR A 68 -8.15 -25.52 -9.30
N LEU A 69 -8.48 -24.88 -10.44
CA LEU A 69 -9.81 -25.01 -11.06
C LEU A 69 -10.19 -26.44 -11.54
N PRO A 70 -9.27 -27.31 -12.01
CA PRO A 70 -9.67 -28.60 -12.59
C PRO A 70 -10.11 -29.67 -11.59
N LEU A 71 -9.86 -29.48 -10.28
CA LEU A 71 -10.14 -30.50 -9.25
C LEU A 71 -11.59 -30.46 -8.71
N TRP A 72 -12.38 -29.45 -9.08
CA TRP A 72 -13.74 -29.27 -8.55
C TRP A 72 -14.85 -29.94 -9.39
N SER A 73 -14.55 -30.41 -10.60
CA SER A 73 -15.56 -30.98 -11.52
C SER A 73 -15.97 -32.43 -11.20
N SER A 74 -15.66 -32.98 -10.02
CA SER A 74 -15.85 -34.42 -9.74
C SER A 74 -16.47 -34.83 -8.39
N CYS A 75 -17.05 -33.92 -7.58
CA CYS A 75 -17.71 -34.32 -6.32
C CYS A 75 -19.11 -33.71 -6.17
N GLU A 76 -20.08 -34.29 -6.86
CA GLU A 76 -21.48 -34.35 -6.40
C GLU A 76 -21.72 -35.74 -5.79
N GLU A 77 -22.55 -35.79 -4.74
CA GLU A 77 -23.04 -36.96 -4.00
C GLU A 77 -22.20 -37.46 -2.80
N THR A 78 -22.57 -37.04 -1.57
CA THR A 78 -23.10 -37.90 -0.46
C THR A 78 -23.02 -37.18 0.90
N GLY A 79 -23.99 -37.49 1.78
CA GLY A 79 -24.31 -36.81 3.04
C GLY A 79 -23.37 -37.08 4.24
N PRO A 80 -23.85 -36.84 5.48
CA PRO A 80 -23.11 -36.10 6.50
C PRO A 80 -22.16 -36.98 7.31
N PHE A 81 -20.86 -36.64 7.30
CA PHE A 81 -19.91 -37.12 8.29
C PHE A 81 -19.06 -35.98 8.85
N VAL A 82 -18.94 -36.04 10.17
CA VAL A 82 -18.29 -35.12 11.10
C VAL A 82 -16.88 -34.71 10.65
N LEU A 83 -16.64 -33.41 10.47
CA LEU A 83 -15.33 -32.77 10.57
C LEU A 83 -15.48 -31.34 11.12
N LYS A 84 -15.70 -31.27 12.44
CA LYS A 84 -15.34 -30.10 13.24
C LYS A 84 -13.81 -30.03 13.26
N ASN A 85 -13.26 -28.85 12.97
CA ASN A 85 -11.83 -28.51 12.80
C ASN A 85 -11.32 -28.69 11.36
N LEU A 86 -11.40 -27.63 10.56
CA LEU A 86 -10.36 -27.15 9.62
C LEU A 86 -10.96 -25.97 8.82
N THR A 87 -10.79 -24.74 9.32
CA THR A 87 -11.19 -23.52 8.61
C THR A 87 -10.05 -22.52 8.76
N PHE A 88 -9.01 -22.62 7.94
CA PHE A 88 -7.74 -21.94 8.22
C PHE A 88 -7.04 -21.34 6.97
N TRP A 89 -7.40 -20.10 6.64
CA TRP A 89 -6.53 -19.02 6.10
C TRP A 89 -5.95 -19.10 4.69
N ILE A 90 -6.42 -18.20 3.82
CA ILE A 90 -5.62 -17.44 2.86
C ILE A 90 -6.36 -16.10 2.65
N LEU A 91 -5.72 -14.94 2.83
CA LEU A 91 -5.67 -13.82 1.87
C LEU A 91 -4.97 -12.56 2.46
N LEU A 92 -3.68 -12.48 2.14
CA LEU A 92 -2.75 -11.34 2.18
C LEU A 92 -3.22 -10.01 2.82
N LEU A 93 -2.60 -9.70 3.97
CA LEU A 93 -2.24 -8.33 4.38
C LEU A 93 -1.52 -7.57 3.24
N PRO A 94 -1.53 -6.23 3.21
CA PRO A 94 -0.77 -5.45 2.22
C PRO A 94 0.72 -5.80 2.35
N ALA A 95 1.22 -6.62 1.44
CA ALA A 95 2.62 -6.99 1.34
C ALA A 95 3.30 -6.10 0.30
N ILE A 96 4.36 -5.39 0.68
CA ILE A 96 5.05 -4.47 -0.23
C ILE A 96 6.48 -4.91 -0.48
N PHE A 97 6.83 -5.00 -1.76
CA PHE A 97 8.16 -5.35 -2.24
C PHE A 97 8.88 -4.10 -2.73
N LEU A 98 10.08 -3.88 -2.21
CA LEU A 98 10.94 -2.78 -2.63
C LEU A 98 12.16 -3.35 -3.34
N CYS A 99 12.26 -3.16 -4.66
CA CYS A 99 13.39 -3.71 -5.43
C CYS A 99 14.52 -2.69 -5.49
N TYR A 100 15.67 -3.07 -4.93
CA TYR A 100 16.89 -2.29 -5.00
C TYR A 100 17.79 -2.80 -6.13
N LEU A 101 18.08 -1.93 -7.10
CA LEU A 101 19.14 -2.13 -8.08
C LEU A 101 20.39 -1.41 -7.56
N PRO A 102 21.53 -2.10 -7.38
CA PRO A 102 22.77 -1.42 -7.02
C PRO A 102 23.15 -0.43 -8.13
N ARG A 103 23.43 0.82 -7.74
CA ARG A 103 24.00 1.85 -8.62
C ARG A 103 25.32 1.33 -9.22
N PHE A 104 25.28 0.92 -10.48
CA PHE A 104 26.43 1.12 -11.36
C PHE A 104 26.31 2.53 -11.97
N PRO A 105 27.42 3.26 -12.18
CA PRO A 105 27.37 4.48 -12.96
C PRO A 105 26.68 4.20 -14.30
N CYS A 106 25.84 5.13 -14.74
CA CYS A 106 25.17 5.12 -16.05
C CYS A 106 26.22 5.15 -17.17
N THR A 107 26.88 4.02 -17.41
CA THR A 107 27.70 3.65 -18.56
C THR A 107 28.17 2.20 -18.33
N SER A 108 27.28 1.22 -18.47
CA SER A 108 27.75 -0.11 -18.89
C SER A 108 27.71 -0.14 -20.41
N LEU A 109 28.88 0.09 -21.02
CA LEU A 109 29.20 -0.07 -22.44
C LEU A 109 29.05 -1.54 -22.93
N SER A 110 28.13 -2.33 -22.37
CA SER A 110 28.16 -3.80 -22.53
C SER A 110 26.81 -4.54 -22.43
N GLY A 111 25.66 -3.88 -22.56
CA GLY A 111 24.38 -4.60 -22.77
C GLY A 111 23.95 -5.58 -21.67
N VAL A 112 24.39 -5.38 -20.40
CA VAL A 112 24.11 -6.36 -19.33
C VAL A 112 22.69 -6.14 -18.75
N PRO A 113 21.83 -7.18 -18.67
CA PRO A 113 20.50 -7.06 -18.08
C PRO A 113 20.54 -6.68 -16.60
N VAL A 114 19.57 -5.84 -16.23
CA VAL A 114 19.41 -5.28 -14.88
C VAL A 114 18.76 -6.33 -13.96
N LYS A 115 19.56 -6.92 -13.07
CA LYS A 115 19.15 -8.01 -12.16
C LYS A 115 18.73 -7.48 -10.78
N ILE A 116 17.58 -7.93 -10.25
CA ILE A 116 17.17 -7.63 -8.87
C ILE A 116 18.04 -8.46 -7.93
N GLY A 117 18.97 -7.82 -7.23
CA GLY A 117 19.84 -8.48 -6.25
C GLY A 117 19.38 -8.30 -4.80
N ARG A 118 18.43 -7.41 -4.53
CA ARG A 118 18.01 -7.06 -3.17
C ARG A 118 16.54 -6.64 -3.10
N LEU A 119 15.82 -7.21 -2.15
CA LEU A 119 14.46 -6.81 -1.74
C LEU A 119 14.46 -6.25 -0.32
N ILE A 120 13.62 -5.24 -0.09
CA ILE A 120 13.22 -4.81 1.25
C ILE A 120 11.72 -5.04 1.39
N ILE A 121 11.32 -5.67 2.49
CA ILE A 121 9.92 -6.02 2.78
C ILE A 121 9.64 -5.62 4.24
N GLY A 122 8.46 -5.07 4.52
CA GLY A 122 8.05 -4.84 5.90
C GLY A 122 7.78 -6.15 6.63
N GLN A 123 8.00 -6.17 7.95
CA GLN A 123 7.65 -7.32 8.77
C GLN A 123 6.19 -7.73 8.57
N ASN A 124 5.95 -9.03 8.40
CA ASN A 124 4.65 -9.62 8.05
C ASN A 124 4.05 -9.07 6.74
N GLY A 125 4.88 -8.52 5.84
CA GLY A 125 4.47 -7.84 4.63
C GLY A 125 4.09 -6.37 4.81
N ILE A 126 3.80 -5.93 6.03
CA ILE A 126 3.17 -4.64 6.31
C ILE A 126 4.09 -3.46 5.99
N LEU A 127 3.67 -2.63 5.04
CA LEU A 127 4.17 -1.26 4.82
C LEU A 127 3.01 -0.39 4.33
N SER A 128 2.93 0.86 4.76
CA SER A 128 1.98 1.83 4.19
C SER A 128 2.50 2.42 2.89
N THR A 129 1.62 2.86 1.98
CA THR A 129 2.02 3.51 0.72
C THR A 129 2.98 4.68 0.95
N PRO A 130 2.77 5.57 1.95
CA PRO A 130 3.76 6.59 2.33
C PRO A 130 5.11 6.03 2.81
N ALA A 131 5.12 4.96 3.59
CA ALA A 131 6.36 4.33 4.07
C ALA A 131 7.17 3.74 2.90
N VAL A 132 6.51 3.16 1.90
CA VAL A 132 7.16 2.67 0.68
C VAL A 132 7.84 3.79 -0.09
N SER A 133 7.12 4.88 -0.32
CA SER A 133 7.68 6.06 -0.97
C SER A 133 8.92 6.58 -0.22
N CYS A 134 8.82 6.65 1.12
CA CYS A 134 9.93 7.02 1.99
C CYS A 134 11.14 6.10 1.82
N ILE A 135 10.94 4.77 1.88
CA ILE A 135 12.02 3.79 1.78
C ILE A 135 12.66 3.82 0.39
N ILE A 136 11.87 3.85 -0.70
CA ILE A 136 12.36 3.96 -2.09
C ILE A 136 13.34 5.13 -2.20
N ARG A 137 12.93 6.31 -1.73
CA ARG A 137 13.73 7.53 -1.80
C ARG A 137 14.96 7.47 -0.90
N LYS A 138 14.81 6.94 0.32
CA LYS A 138 15.88 6.87 1.33
C LYS A 138 17.02 5.97 0.85
N ILE A 139 16.70 4.79 0.31
CA ILE A 139 17.71 3.83 -0.13
C ILE A 139 18.08 4.01 -1.60
N LYS A 140 17.34 4.83 -2.36
CA LYS A 140 17.48 5.02 -3.81
C LYS A 140 17.19 3.72 -4.58
N ALA A 141 16.06 3.09 -4.25
CA ALA A 141 15.57 1.90 -4.92
C ALA A 141 15.13 2.21 -6.36
N ALA A 142 14.96 1.16 -7.16
CA ALA A 142 14.46 1.29 -8.53
C ALA A 142 12.95 1.58 -8.57
N GLY A 143 12.24 1.12 -7.55
CA GLY A 143 10.80 1.25 -7.40
C GLY A 143 10.28 0.37 -6.28
N GLY A 144 8.96 0.21 -6.23
CA GLY A 144 8.29 -0.68 -5.29
C GLY A 144 6.95 -1.16 -5.82
N ILE A 145 6.58 -2.37 -5.43
CA ILE A 145 5.29 -3.00 -5.70
C ILE A 145 4.50 -2.97 -4.40
N ILE A 146 3.31 -2.38 -4.45
CA ILE A 146 2.44 -2.21 -3.30
C ILE A 146 1.18 -3.04 -3.53
N LEU A 147 0.93 -4.04 -2.68
CA LEU A 147 -0.29 -4.83 -2.74
C LEU A 147 -1.39 -4.14 -1.93
N THR A 148 -2.28 -3.43 -2.62
CA THR A 148 -3.40 -2.71 -2.02
C THR A 148 -4.45 -2.34 -3.07
N ALA A 149 -5.73 -2.43 -2.67
CA ALA A 149 -6.86 -1.82 -3.38
C ALA A 149 -7.28 -0.47 -2.77
N SER A 150 -6.43 0.15 -1.94
CA SER A 150 -6.62 1.43 -1.26
C SER A 150 -7.88 1.48 -0.40
N HIS A 151 -8.98 2.01 -0.93
CA HIS A 151 -10.20 2.22 -0.16
C HIS A 151 -11.21 1.09 -0.35
N CYS A 152 -10.97 0.15 -1.28
CA CYS A 152 -11.87 -0.97 -1.57
C CYS A 152 -11.87 -2.02 -0.44
N PRO A 153 -12.95 -2.81 -0.30
CA PRO A 153 -13.06 -3.81 0.76
C PRO A 153 -12.12 -4.99 0.49
N GLY A 154 -11.66 -5.63 1.58
CA GLY A 154 -10.75 -6.77 1.53
C GLY A 154 -11.45 -8.12 1.70
N GLY A 155 -10.66 -9.17 1.95
CA GLY A 155 -11.14 -10.53 2.17
C GLY A 155 -11.50 -11.33 0.89
N PRO A 156 -12.00 -12.57 1.03
CA PRO A 156 -12.24 -13.49 -0.09
C PRO A 156 -13.21 -13.00 -1.17
N GLY A 157 -14.19 -12.18 -0.78
CA GLY A 157 -15.13 -11.54 -1.71
C GLY A 157 -14.79 -10.09 -2.04
N GLY A 158 -13.63 -9.60 -1.58
CA GLY A 158 -13.19 -8.23 -1.74
C GLY A 158 -12.38 -8.01 -3.01
N GLU A 159 -11.74 -6.84 -3.07
CA GLU A 159 -10.89 -6.41 -4.17
C GLU A 159 -9.40 -6.55 -3.83
N PHE A 160 -8.60 -6.79 -4.86
CA PHE A 160 -7.15 -6.85 -4.74
C PHE A 160 -6.49 -5.97 -5.81
N GLY A 161 -5.51 -5.19 -5.40
CA GLY A 161 -4.80 -4.26 -6.28
C GLY A 161 -3.29 -4.43 -6.18
N VAL A 162 -2.60 -4.18 -7.29
CA VAL A 162 -1.14 -4.18 -7.37
C VAL A 162 -0.71 -2.83 -7.94
N LYS A 163 -0.26 -1.92 -7.07
CA LYS A 163 0.29 -0.63 -7.49
C LYS A 163 1.79 -0.74 -7.73
N PHE A 164 2.30 0.04 -8.68
CA PHE A 164 3.73 0.13 -8.96
C PHE A 164 4.24 1.57 -8.82
N ASN A 165 5.25 1.76 -7.98
CA ASN A 165 5.95 3.03 -7.79
C ASN A 165 7.35 2.96 -8.40
N VAL A 166 7.80 4.06 -8.99
CA VAL A 166 9.12 4.18 -9.64
C VAL A 166 10.17 4.81 -8.69
N ALA A 167 11.41 4.97 -9.17
CA ALA A 167 12.56 5.38 -8.37
C ALA A 167 12.43 6.70 -7.59
N ASN A 168 11.54 7.61 -8.01
CA ASN A 168 11.29 8.86 -7.28
C ASN A 168 10.39 8.66 -6.03
N GLY A 169 9.84 7.46 -5.85
CA GLY A 169 8.93 7.06 -4.78
C GLY A 169 7.44 7.28 -5.10
N GLY A 170 7.10 7.88 -6.24
CA GLY A 170 5.73 8.12 -6.67
C GLY A 170 5.18 7.02 -7.59
N PRO A 171 3.88 7.08 -7.94
CA PRO A 171 3.25 6.14 -8.86
C PRO A 171 3.94 6.11 -10.23
N ALA A 172 3.85 4.97 -10.91
CA ALA A 172 4.31 4.81 -12.27
C ALA A 172 3.57 5.78 -13.23
N PRO A 173 4.29 6.56 -14.06
CA PRO A 173 3.66 7.41 -15.07
C PRO A 173 3.07 6.56 -16.20
N ASP A 174 2.16 7.15 -16.99
CA ASP A 174 1.44 6.46 -18.08
C ASP A 174 2.37 5.70 -19.03
N VAL A 175 3.51 6.28 -19.41
CA VAL A 175 4.51 5.61 -20.27
C VAL A 175 4.97 4.26 -19.71
N VAL A 176 5.11 4.15 -18.38
CA VAL A 176 5.50 2.90 -17.71
C VAL A 176 4.30 1.96 -17.61
N SER A 177 3.13 2.47 -17.22
CA SER A 177 1.89 1.69 -17.12
C SER A 177 1.45 1.09 -18.46
N ASP A 178 1.51 1.88 -19.54
CA ASP A 178 1.23 1.42 -20.90
C ASP A 178 2.22 0.35 -21.33
N LYS A 179 3.51 0.51 -20.97
CA LYS A 179 4.52 -0.50 -21.29
C LYS A 179 4.27 -1.80 -20.53
N ILE A 180 3.91 -1.73 -19.25
CA ILE A 180 3.44 -2.89 -18.47
C ILE A 180 2.28 -3.57 -19.20
N TYR A 181 1.28 -2.78 -19.61
CA TYR A 181 0.11 -3.30 -20.30
C TYR A 181 0.43 -3.93 -21.66
N GLN A 182 1.37 -3.37 -22.44
CA GLN A 182 1.78 -4.01 -23.70
C GLN A 182 2.48 -5.35 -23.45
N ILE A 183 3.41 -5.40 -22.49
CA ILE A 183 4.14 -6.64 -22.16
C ILE A 183 3.15 -7.70 -21.64
N SER A 184 2.16 -7.33 -20.82
CA SER A 184 1.22 -8.29 -20.25
C SER A 184 0.34 -8.99 -21.28
N LYS A 185 0.13 -8.37 -22.44
CA LYS A 185 -0.63 -8.95 -23.56
C LYS A 185 0.18 -9.92 -24.41
N THR A 186 1.50 -9.83 -24.37
CA THR A 186 2.41 -10.58 -25.27
C THR A 186 3.39 -11.46 -24.52
N ILE A 187 3.23 -11.61 -23.20
CA ILE A 187 4.12 -12.43 -22.38
C ILE A 187 3.87 -13.91 -22.64
N GLU A 188 4.93 -14.63 -22.99
CA GLU A 188 4.88 -16.07 -23.29
C GLU A 188 5.42 -16.93 -22.15
N GLU A 189 6.37 -16.39 -21.38
CA GLU A 189 7.02 -17.07 -20.26
C GLU A 189 7.35 -16.12 -19.10
N TYR A 190 7.44 -16.70 -17.91
CA TYR A 190 7.95 -16.04 -16.71
C TYR A 190 8.84 -16.99 -15.92
N ALA A 191 9.89 -16.45 -15.32
CA ALA A 191 10.80 -17.22 -14.50
C ALA A 191 10.41 -17.19 -13.03
N ILE A 192 10.80 -18.23 -12.28
CA ILE A 192 10.42 -18.43 -10.89
C ILE A 192 11.42 -19.31 -10.17
N CYS A 193 11.74 -18.99 -8.91
CA CYS A 193 12.51 -19.85 -8.01
C CYS A 193 11.55 -20.62 -7.06
N PRO A 194 10.98 -21.78 -7.47
CA PRO A 194 9.92 -22.53 -6.77
C PRO A 194 10.21 -22.83 -5.30
N ASP A 195 11.49 -22.96 -4.96
CA ASP A 195 11.94 -23.43 -3.65
C ASP A 195 12.39 -22.32 -2.70
N LEU A 196 12.47 -21.07 -3.19
CA LEU A 196 12.87 -19.94 -2.34
C LEU A 196 11.79 -19.71 -1.28
N ARG A 197 12.16 -19.64 0.01
CA ARG A 197 11.24 -19.37 1.12
C ARG A 197 11.73 -18.19 1.94
N ILE A 198 10.85 -17.22 2.17
CA ILE A 198 11.16 -16.02 2.96
C ILE A 198 10.32 -16.07 4.23
N ASP A 199 10.97 -15.93 5.38
CA ASP A 199 10.27 -15.74 6.66
C ASP A 199 9.99 -14.25 6.88
N LEU A 200 8.75 -13.81 6.65
CA LEU A 200 8.36 -12.41 6.83
C LEU A 200 8.23 -11.98 8.30
N SER A 201 8.19 -12.94 9.23
CA SER A 201 7.97 -12.65 10.65
C SER A 201 9.24 -12.17 11.36
N ARG A 202 10.42 -12.49 10.83
CA ARG A 202 11.70 -12.21 11.46
C ARG A 202 12.40 -11.03 10.79
N LEU A 203 12.58 -9.95 11.56
CA LEU A 203 13.41 -8.82 11.17
C LEU A 203 14.84 -9.26 10.84
N GLY A 204 15.45 -8.59 9.88
CA GLY A 204 16.84 -8.79 9.50
C GLY A 204 17.03 -9.29 8.07
N ARG A 205 18.26 -9.71 7.79
CA ARG A 205 18.71 -10.10 6.45
C ARG A 205 18.59 -11.61 6.26
N GLN A 206 18.04 -12.01 5.12
CA GLN A 206 18.00 -13.37 4.61
C GLN A 206 18.73 -13.40 3.27
N GLU A 207 19.62 -14.35 3.07
CA GLU A 207 20.43 -14.49 1.87
C GLU A 207 20.14 -15.83 1.21
N PHE A 208 20.05 -15.82 -0.11
CA PHE A 208 19.72 -16.98 -0.91
C PHE A 208 20.75 -17.11 -2.03
N ASP A 209 21.46 -18.22 -2.06
CA ASP A 209 22.32 -18.57 -3.19
C ASP A 209 21.41 -19.12 -4.30
N LEU A 210 21.50 -18.49 -5.47
CA LEU A 210 20.72 -18.89 -6.64
C LEU A 210 21.64 -19.57 -7.64
N GLU A 211 21.16 -20.62 -8.27
CA GLU A 211 21.88 -21.28 -9.36
C GLU A 211 22.30 -20.25 -10.42
N ASN A 212 23.53 -20.39 -10.91
CA ASN A 212 24.11 -19.51 -11.94
C ASN A 212 24.21 -18.02 -11.53
N LYS A 213 24.18 -17.67 -10.24
CA LYS A 213 24.45 -16.30 -9.76
C LYS A 213 25.71 -16.22 -8.89
N PHE A 214 26.59 -15.27 -9.23
CA PHE A 214 27.81 -14.99 -8.47
C PHE A 214 27.60 -14.25 -7.14
N LYS A 215 26.45 -13.57 -6.98
CA LYS A 215 26.12 -12.82 -5.76
C LYS A 215 24.82 -13.37 -5.18
N PRO A 216 24.71 -13.51 -3.85
CA PRO A 216 23.49 -13.97 -3.22
C PRO A 216 22.36 -12.96 -3.44
N PHE A 217 21.15 -13.48 -3.62
CA PHE A 217 19.93 -12.70 -3.58
C PHE A 217 19.62 -12.35 -2.12
N ARG A 218 19.36 -11.07 -1.85
CA ARG A 218 19.18 -10.57 -0.49
C ARG A 218 17.74 -10.14 -0.24
N VAL A 219 17.17 -10.57 0.86
CA VAL A 219 15.90 -10.05 1.39
C VAL A 219 16.16 -9.41 2.75
N GLU A 220 15.72 -8.18 2.94
CA GLU A 220 15.78 -7.48 4.22
C GLU A 220 14.37 -7.23 4.74
N ILE A 221 14.03 -7.89 5.84
CA ILE A 221 12.79 -7.67 6.56
C ILE A 221 13.00 -6.53 7.55
N VAL A 222 12.28 -5.43 7.36
CA VAL A 222 12.42 -4.20 8.15
C VAL A 222 11.20 -3.95 9.03
N ASP A 223 11.40 -3.21 10.11
CA ASP A 223 10.28 -2.69 10.91
C ASP A 223 9.40 -1.82 10.00
N PRO A 224 8.06 -2.03 10.00
CA PRO A 224 7.16 -1.30 9.12
C PRO A 224 7.21 0.23 9.29
N VAL A 225 7.57 0.71 10.48
CA VAL A 225 7.37 2.09 10.90
C VAL A 225 8.68 2.86 11.03
N ASP A 226 9.78 2.24 11.46
CA ASP A 226 11.00 2.95 11.90
C ASP A 226 11.57 3.92 10.86
N ILE A 227 11.69 3.50 9.60
CA ILE A 227 12.26 4.37 8.55
C ILE A 227 11.35 5.58 8.30
N TYR A 228 10.03 5.36 8.31
CA TYR A 228 9.03 6.41 8.11
C TYR A 228 8.93 7.35 9.32
N LEU A 229 8.92 6.81 10.54
CA LEU A 229 8.97 7.57 11.79
C LEU A 229 10.20 8.49 11.85
N ASN A 230 11.36 8.00 11.42
CA ASN A 230 12.55 8.83 11.34
C ASN A 230 12.42 9.97 10.32
N LEU A 231 11.70 9.78 9.21
CA LEU A 231 11.35 10.89 8.32
C LEU A 231 10.42 11.89 9.03
N LEU A 232 9.37 11.42 9.70
CA LEU A 232 8.43 12.30 10.42
C LEU A 232 9.13 13.18 11.46
N ARG A 233 10.11 12.63 12.21
CA ARG A 233 10.93 13.38 13.17
C ARG A 233 11.72 14.53 12.56
N THR A 234 12.08 14.42 11.28
CA THR A 234 12.76 15.51 10.55
C THR A 234 11.80 16.58 10.03
N ILE A 235 10.50 16.27 9.97
CA ILE A 235 9.49 17.15 9.39
C ILE A 235 8.77 17.96 10.47
N PHE A 236 8.37 17.29 11.55
CA PHE A 236 7.51 17.84 12.60
C PHE A 236 8.26 18.06 13.92
N ASP A 237 7.76 18.99 14.74
CA ASP A 237 8.23 19.17 16.11
C ASP A 237 7.53 18.16 17.04
N PHE A 238 8.20 17.03 17.30
CA PHE A 238 7.65 15.97 18.15
C PHE A 238 7.49 16.42 19.61
N ASN A 239 8.29 17.38 20.09
CA ASN A 239 8.15 17.88 21.46
C ASN A 239 6.88 18.73 21.62
N ALA A 240 6.60 19.59 20.63
CA ALA A 240 5.37 20.38 20.61
C ALA A 240 4.12 19.49 20.52
N ILE A 241 4.14 18.49 19.63
CA ILE A 241 3.01 17.56 19.46
C ILE A 241 2.83 16.71 20.73
N LYS A 242 3.92 16.19 21.31
CA LYS A 242 3.86 15.45 22.57
C LYS A 242 3.27 16.30 23.70
N SER A 243 3.69 17.55 23.83
CA SER A 243 3.15 18.47 24.84
C SER A 243 1.64 18.72 24.65
N LEU A 244 1.16 18.78 23.40
CA LEU A 244 -0.26 18.89 23.07
C LEU A 244 -1.05 17.64 23.49
N LEU A 245 -0.46 16.46 23.39
CA LEU A 245 -1.12 15.17 23.65
C LEU A 245 -0.99 14.68 25.10
N THR A 246 -0.05 15.22 25.90
CA THR A 246 0.19 14.78 27.29
C THR A 246 0.08 15.87 28.35
N GLY A 247 -0.11 17.14 27.97
CA GLY A 247 -0.12 18.28 28.90
C GLY A 247 -1.38 18.39 29.78
N PRO A 248 -1.44 19.37 30.70
CA PRO A 248 -2.59 19.60 31.60
C PRO A 248 -3.92 19.90 30.88
N GLY A 249 -3.83 20.38 29.64
CA GLY A 249 -4.96 20.56 28.72
C GLY A 249 -4.87 19.62 27.51
N GLN A 250 -4.46 18.36 27.72
CA GLN A 250 -4.22 17.40 26.64
C GLN A 250 -5.37 17.38 25.64
N LEU A 251 -5.03 17.46 24.35
CA LEU A 251 -5.99 17.27 23.30
C LEU A 251 -6.42 15.81 23.28
N LYS A 252 -7.68 15.55 23.61
CA LYS A 252 -8.28 14.21 23.48
C LYS A 252 -8.50 13.89 22.01
N ILE A 253 -7.83 12.86 21.52
CA ILE A 253 -7.92 12.42 20.11
C ILE A 253 -8.50 11.02 19.96
N ARG A 254 -9.15 10.77 18.82
CA ARG A 254 -9.50 9.43 18.32
C ARG A 254 -8.99 9.27 16.89
N VAL A 255 -8.23 8.20 16.65
CA VAL A 255 -7.63 7.93 15.35
C VAL A 255 -7.96 6.51 14.94
N ASP A 256 -8.78 6.38 13.91
CA ASP A 256 -9.30 5.13 13.38
C ASP A 256 -8.44 4.68 12.19
N ALA A 257 -7.73 3.56 12.33
CA ALA A 257 -6.96 2.97 11.24
C ALA A 257 -7.81 2.07 10.34
N MET A 258 -9.11 1.93 10.61
CA MET A 258 -10.09 1.14 9.85
C MET A 258 -9.62 -0.29 9.58
N HIS A 259 -8.92 -0.91 10.54
CA HIS A 259 -8.29 -2.23 10.41
C HIS A 259 -7.30 -2.35 9.24
N GLY A 260 -6.84 -1.22 8.70
CA GLY A 260 -5.87 -1.13 7.62
C GLY A 260 -4.43 -1.05 8.12
N VAL A 261 -3.54 -0.71 7.19
CA VAL A 261 -2.09 -0.72 7.40
C VAL A 261 -1.62 0.30 8.43
N MET A 262 -2.39 1.35 8.68
CA MET A 262 -2.00 2.46 9.58
C MET A 262 -2.02 2.06 11.07
N GLY A 263 -2.55 0.90 11.44
CA GLY A 263 -2.66 0.47 12.84
C GLY A 263 -1.33 0.51 13.62
N PRO A 264 -0.26 -0.18 13.16
CA PRO A 264 1.06 -0.11 13.77
C PRO A 264 1.66 1.30 13.76
N TYR A 265 1.39 2.11 12.74
CA TYR A 265 1.88 3.49 12.64
C TYR A 265 1.21 4.39 13.68
N VAL A 266 -0.11 4.31 13.84
CA VAL A 266 -0.85 5.07 14.86
C VAL A 266 -0.35 4.73 16.25
N ARG A 267 -0.23 3.43 16.57
CA ARG A 267 0.26 2.99 17.89
C ARG A 267 1.67 3.47 18.16
N LYS A 268 2.61 3.19 17.26
CA LYS A 268 4.03 3.51 17.49
C LYS A 268 4.29 5.01 17.43
N VAL A 269 3.69 5.75 16.50
CA VAL A 269 3.93 7.20 16.35
C VAL A 269 3.11 8.01 17.35
N LEU A 270 1.78 7.84 17.40
CA LEU A 270 0.94 8.70 18.23
C LEU A 270 0.94 8.26 19.70
N CYS A 271 0.90 6.96 19.98
CA CYS A 271 0.86 6.47 21.37
C CYS A 271 2.26 6.35 21.98
N ASP A 272 3.14 5.52 21.41
CA ASP A 272 4.42 5.20 22.05
C ASP A 272 5.38 6.41 22.06
N GLU A 273 5.54 7.08 20.92
CA GLU A 273 6.48 8.20 20.77
C GLU A 273 5.92 9.53 21.31
N LEU A 274 4.70 9.86 20.88
CA LEU A 274 4.05 11.15 21.17
C LEU A 274 3.15 11.13 22.42
N GLY A 275 2.97 9.97 23.05
CA GLY A 275 2.34 9.84 24.37
C GLY A 275 0.80 9.90 24.38
N ALA A 276 0.13 9.82 23.22
CA ALA A 276 -1.32 9.71 23.21
C ALA A 276 -1.76 8.44 23.97
N PRO A 277 -2.83 8.52 24.79
CA PRO A 277 -3.38 7.35 25.46
C PRO A 277 -3.70 6.21 24.48
N ALA A 278 -3.54 4.95 24.91
CA ALA A 278 -3.76 3.79 24.04
C ALA A 278 -5.20 3.71 23.48
N ASN A 279 -6.20 4.27 24.19
CA ASN A 279 -7.58 4.35 23.72
C ASN A 279 -7.77 5.38 22.59
N SER A 280 -6.78 6.24 22.29
CA SER A 280 -6.80 7.07 21.09
C SER A 280 -6.69 6.25 19.80
N ALA A 281 -6.07 5.07 19.85
CA ALA A 281 -5.88 4.19 18.69
C ALA A 281 -7.10 3.26 18.50
N ILE A 282 -7.88 3.48 17.45
CA ILE A 282 -9.08 2.71 17.10
C ILE A 282 -8.81 1.84 15.88
N ASN A 283 -9.30 0.60 15.93
CA ASN A 283 -9.17 -0.39 14.85
C ASN A 283 -7.71 -0.53 14.35
N CYS A 284 -6.73 -0.38 15.24
CA CYS A 284 -5.31 -0.35 14.92
C CYS A 284 -4.65 -1.74 14.88
N VAL A 285 -5.43 -2.79 14.67
CA VAL A 285 -4.93 -4.13 14.31
C VAL A 285 -5.28 -4.35 12.84
N PRO A 286 -4.28 -4.49 11.94
CA PRO A 286 -4.53 -4.83 10.56
C PRO A 286 -5.27 -6.17 10.44
N LEU A 287 -6.36 -6.20 9.66
CA LEU A 287 -7.14 -7.41 9.36
C LEU A 287 -7.23 -7.58 7.85
N GLU A 288 -7.23 -8.84 7.39
CA GLU A 288 -7.29 -9.20 5.96
C GLU A 288 -8.57 -8.72 5.26
N ASP A 289 -9.68 -8.62 6.01
CA ASP A 289 -10.99 -8.19 5.55
C ASP A 289 -11.38 -6.79 6.05
N PHE A 290 -10.45 -6.08 6.69
CA PHE A 290 -10.69 -4.80 7.36
C PHE A 290 -11.84 -4.82 8.38
N GLY A 291 -12.10 -5.98 9.01
CA GLY A 291 -13.24 -6.15 9.92
C GLY A 291 -14.59 -6.24 9.20
N GLY A 292 -14.59 -6.63 7.92
CA GLY A 292 -15.77 -6.71 7.06
C GLY A 292 -16.31 -5.33 6.65
N GLN A 293 -15.51 -4.27 6.77
CA GLN A 293 -15.88 -2.89 6.48
C GLN A 293 -15.12 -2.36 5.25
N HIS A 294 -15.66 -1.29 4.67
CA HIS A 294 -14.98 -0.53 3.62
C HIS A 294 -13.93 0.40 4.27
N PRO A 295 -12.63 0.24 4.01
CA PRO A 295 -11.58 1.06 4.60
C PRO A 295 -11.48 2.41 3.86
N ASP A 296 -12.57 3.17 3.82
CA ASP A 296 -12.68 4.44 3.10
C ASP A 296 -13.04 5.58 4.07
N PRO A 297 -12.12 6.52 4.35
CA PRO A 297 -12.29 7.54 5.36
C PRO A 297 -13.24 8.65 4.86
N ASN A 298 -14.53 8.44 5.04
CA ASN A 298 -15.57 9.43 4.78
C ASN A 298 -16.75 9.26 5.74
N LEU A 299 -17.69 10.22 5.73
CA LEU A 299 -18.84 10.24 6.65
C LEU A 299 -19.80 9.04 6.48
N THR A 300 -19.74 8.32 5.34
CA THR A 300 -20.58 7.15 5.07
C THR A 300 -20.04 5.90 5.73
N TYR A 301 -18.72 5.68 5.71
CA TYR A 301 -18.11 4.43 6.20
C TYR A 301 -17.44 4.57 7.58
N ALA A 302 -16.86 5.73 7.91
CA ALA A 302 -16.24 5.99 9.21
C ALA A 302 -17.25 6.40 10.29
N THR A 303 -18.40 5.70 10.33
CA THR A 303 -19.54 6.01 11.21
C THR A 303 -19.19 5.86 12.68
N THR A 304 -18.44 4.81 13.04
CA THR A 304 -17.99 4.58 14.43
C THR A 304 -17.18 5.76 14.97
N LEU A 305 -16.27 6.30 14.15
CA LEU A 305 -15.52 7.51 14.52
C LEU A 305 -16.43 8.73 14.62
N LEU A 306 -17.32 8.94 13.64
CA LEU A 306 -18.24 10.08 13.63
C LEU A 306 -19.13 10.12 14.88
N GLU A 307 -19.72 8.99 15.27
CA GLU A 307 -20.56 8.90 16.46
C GLU A 307 -19.76 9.13 17.75
N ALA A 308 -18.52 8.63 17.83
CA ALA A 308 -17.63 8.95 18.95
C ALA A 308 -17.32 10.46 19.04
N MET A 309 -17.09 11.13 17.90
CA MET A 309 -16.82 12.56 17.85
C MET A 309 -18.05 13.41 18.18
N LYS A 310 -19.25 13.00 17.77
CA LYS A 310 -20.53 13.65 18.12
C LYS A 310 -20.82 13.65 19.62
N GLY A 311 -20.25 12.70 20.37
CA GLY A 311 -20.33 12.68 21.83
C GLY A 311 -19.63 13.87 22.52
N GLY A 312 -18.85 14.67 21.80
CA GLY A 312 -18.27 15.93 22.27
C GLY A 312 -17.05 15.78 23.20
N GLU A 313 -16.68 14.54 23.56
CA GLU A 313 -15.54 14.26 24.44
C GLU A 313 -14.18 14.52 23.77
N TYR A 314 -14.08 14.32 22.46
CA TYR A 314 -12.84 14.39 21.70
C TYR A 314 -12.74 15.70 20.93
N GLY A 315 -11.58 16.34 20.98
CA GLY A 315 -11.31 17.59 20.27
C GLY A 315 -10.84 17.37 18.83
N PHE A 316 -10.32 16.18 18.52
CA PHE A 316 -9.80 15.83 17.19
C PHE A 316 -10.04 14.35 16.87
N GLY A 317 -10.55 14.10 15.67
CA GLY A 317 -10.78 12.78 15.11
C GLY A 317 -10.09 12.64 13.77
N ALA A 318 -9.51 11.47 13.49
CA ALA A 318 -9.00 11.15 12.16
C ALA A 318 -9.28 9.70 11.77
N ALA A 319 -9.49 9.45 10.48
CA ALA A 319 -9.58 8.10 9.90
C ALA A 319 -8.62 7.97 8.72
N PHE A 320 -8.11 6.77 8.46
CA PHE A 320 -7.24 6.44 7.33
C PHE A 320 -7.86 5.36 6.44
N ASP A 321 -7.48 5.33 5.16
CA ASP A 321 -7.80 4.21 4.26
C ASP A 321 -6.83 3.02 4.43
N ALA A 322 -7.04 1.94 3.67
CA ALA A 322 -6.32 0.69 3.92
C ALA A 322 -4.81 0.78 3.77
N ASP A 323 -4.30 1.58 2.82
CA ASP A 323 -2.87 1.79 2.60
C ASP A 323 -2.31 3.09 3.18
N GLY A 324 -3.16 3.90 3.81
CA GLY A 324 -2.77 5.06 4.62
C GLY A 324 -2.32 6.27 3.81
N ASP A 325 -2.73 6.38 2.54
CA ASP A 325 -2.46 7.55 1.69
C ASP A 325 -3.61 8.57 1.69
N ARG A 326 -4.79 8.20 2.22
CA ARG A 326 -5.93 9.09 2.43
C ARG A 326 -6.23 9.28 3.91
N TYR A 327 -6.86 10.41 4.22
CA TYR A 327 -7.30 10.70 5.57
C TYR A 327 -8.61 11.51 5.57
N MET A 328 -9.36 11.41 6.67
CA MET A 328 -10.45 12.30 7.05
C MET A 328 -10.12 12.98 8.37
N ILE A 329 -10.50 14.25 8.53
CA ILE A 329 -10.36 15.00 9.79
C ILE A 329 -11.74 15.41 10.31
N LEU A 330 -11.95 15.18 11.60
CA LEU A 330 -13.12 15.65 12.36
C LEU A 330 -12.66 16.53 13.52
N GLY A 331 -13.34 17.64 13.73
CA GLY A 331 -13.27 18.42 14.97
C GLY A 331 -14.25 17.93 16.02
N GLN A 332 -14.30 18.64 17.14
CA GLN A 332 -15.25 18.37 18.22
C GLN A 332 -16.71 18.39 17.73
N ASN A 333 -17.57 17.59 18.36
CA ASN A 333 -18.99 17.43 18.03
C ASN A 333 -19.24 16.90 16.60
N GLY A 334 -18.24 16.23 16.00
CA GLY A 334 -18.34 15.70 14.65
C GLY A 334 -18.23 16.76 13.55
N PHE A 335 -17.60 17.90 13.84
CA PHE A 335 -17.36 18.95 12.84
C PHE A 335 -16.51 18.39 11.69
N PHE A 336 -17.10 18.25 10.51
CA PHE A 336 -16.41 17.71 9.34
C PHE A 336 -15.54 18.78 8.68
N VAL A 337 -14.24 18.49 8.55
CA VAL A 337 -13.32 19.32 7.78
C VAL A 337 -13.27 18.75 6.36
N SER A 338 -13.77 19.51 5.38
CA SER A 338 -13.72 19.06 3.99
C SER A 338 -12.26 18.88 3.54
N PRO A 339 -11.91 17.89 2.70
CA PRO A 339 -10.53 17.71 2.25
C PRO A 339 -9.95 18.92 1.51
N SER A 340 -10.79 19.68 0.79
CA SER A 340 -10.37 20.90 0.12
C SER A 340 -10.01 22.01 1.12
N ASP A 341 -10.83 22.19 2.16
CA ASP A 341 -10.53 23.18 3.21
C ASP A 341 -9.35 22.72 4.08
N SER A 342 -9.20 21.42 4.34
CA SER A 342 -8.03 20.86 5.02
C SER A 342 -6.73 21.26 4.31
N LEU A 343 -6.69 21.11 2.98
CA LEU A 343 -5.56 21.54 2.16
C LEU A 343 -5.29 23.05 2.29
N ALA A 344 -6.33 23.88 2.19
CA ALA A 344 -6.23 25.34 2.32
C ALA A 344 -5.75 25.78 3.71
N ILE A 345 -6.31 25.18 4.77
CA ILE A 345 -5.94 25.47 6.17
C ILE A 345 -4.48 25.11 6.42
N ILE A 346 -4.02 23.94 5.95
CA ILE A 346 -2.61 23.53 6.07
C ILE A 346 -1.72 24.53 5.31
N ALA A 347 -2.07 24.88 4.06
CA ALA A 347 -1.32 25.83 3.24
C ALA A 347 -1.17 27.20 3.93
N ALA A 348 -2.25 27.70 4.54
CA ALA A 348 -2.25 28.97 5.27
C ALA A 348 -1.41 28.95 6.58
N ASN A 349 -1.10 27.76 7.12
CA ASN A 349 -0.43 27.58 8.41
C ASN A 349 0.90 26.81 8.32
N LEU A 350 1.52 26.69 7.14
CA LEU A 350 2.77 25.93 6.96
C LEU A 350 3.93 26.42 7.82
N SER A 351 3.93 27.68 8.25
CA SER A 351 4.92 28.25 9.18
C SER A 351 4.98 27.52 10.53
N CYS A 352 3.91 26.80 10.92
CA CYS A 352 3.87 25.97 12.13
C CYS A 352 4.71 24.70 12.01
N ILE A 353 5.05 24.26 10.80
CA ILE A 353 5.76 22.99 10.55
C ILE A 353 7.25 23.30 10.31
N PRO A 354 8.19 22.76 11.12
CA PRO A 354 9.63 23.02 10.99
C PRO A 354 10.19 22.83 9.58
N TYR A 355 9.77 21.77 8.88
CA TYR A 355 10.20 21.51 7.51
C TYR A 355 10.01 22.69 6.56
N PHE A 356 8.82 23.32 6.57
CA PHE A 356 8.51 24.42 5.67
C PHE A 356 9.15 25.73 6.10
N ARG A 357 9.44 25.91 7.39
CA ARG A 357 10.28 27.03 7.86
C ARG A 357 11.71 26.95 7.32
N GLN A 358 12.26 25.74 7.20
CA GLN A 358 13.63 25.52 6.73
C GLN A 358 13.73 25.50 5.20
N MET A 359 12.82 24.79 4.53
CA MET A 359 12.87 24.54 3.09
C MET A 359 12.15 25.59 2.25
N GLY A 360 11.32 26.44 2.89
CA GLY A 360 10.40 27.34 2.22
C GLY A 360 9.28 26.62 1.48
N VAL A 361 8.46 27.39 0.77
CA VAL A 361 7.35 26.89 -0.07
C VAL A 361 7.65 27.26 -1.51
N ARG A 362 7.66 26.26 -2.40
CA ARG A 362 7.96 26.45 -3.85
C ARG A 362 6.73 26.63 -4.72
N GLY A 363 5.55 26.31 -4.19
CA GLY A 363 4.28 26.37 -4.91
C GLY A 363 3.27 25.39 -4.32
N PHE A 364 1.99 25.59 -4.66
CA PHE A 364 0.88 24.74 -4.29
C PHE A 364 0.30 24.04 -5.54
N GLY A 365 -0.35 22.90 -5.35
CA GLY A 365 -1.03 22.17 -6.42
C GLY A 365 -2.24 21.43 -5.89
N ARG A 366 -3.33 21.46 -6.65
CA ARG A 366 -4.56 20.69 -6.41
C ARG A 366 -5.06 20.08 -7.71
N SER A 367 -5.88 19.03 -7.61
CA SER A 367 -6.58 18.51 -8.79
C SER A 367 -7.67 19.49 -9.23
N MET A 368 -8.02 19.47 -10.52
CA MET A 368 -9.07 20.32 -11.09
C MET A 368 -10.40 20.29 -10.30
N PRO A 369 -10.93 19.12 -9.88
CA PRO A 369 -12.20 19.07 -9.15
C PRO A 369 -12.11 19.45 -7.65
N THR A 370 -10.90 19.61 -7.10
CA THR A 370 -10.73 20.13 -5.73
C THR A 370 -11.19 21.59 -5.70
N SER A 371 -11.89 22.01 -4.63
CA SER A 371 -12.41 23.38 -4.54
C SER A 371 -11.29 24.43 -4.65
N MET A 372 -11.66 25.65 -5.01
CA MET A 372 -10.73 26.78 -5.12
C MET A 372 -10.34 27.40 -3.77
N ALA A 373 -10.57 26.72 -2.64
CA ALA A 373 -10.23 27.26 -1.32
C ALA A 373 -8.72 27.46 -1.12
N LEU A 374 -7.89 26.74 -1.89
CA LEU A 374 -6.43 26.86 -1.88
C LEU A 374 -5.91 28.10 -2.64
N ASP A 375 -6.67 28.57 -3.63
CA ASP A 375 -6.34 29.69 -4.52
C ASP A 375 -6.63 31.03 -3.82
#